data_AF-A0A2S1YL35-F1
#
_entry.id   AF-A0A2S1YL35-F1
#
_cell.length_a   1.000
_cell.length_b   1.000
_cell.length_c   1.000
_cell.angle_alpha   90.00
_cell.angle_beta   90.00
_cell.angle_gamma   90.00
#
_symmetry.space_group_name_H-M   'P 1'
#
loop_
_entity.id
_entity.type
_entity.pdbx_description
1 polymer ?
#
loop_
_entity_poly.entity_id
_entity_poly.type
_entity_poly.pdbx_seq_one_letter_code
_entity_poly.pdbx_strand_id
1 'polypeptide(L)'
;MNLITTLEADLTARNRKNWYVFLIIQKALVEQHFKWLKMEVKSETKSLYGRGNLIVNGKIYDIELYYSPFYDFRFDRIYIRDKSIQYSSKIHLYSDMSLCLYHPVIDKPIMHIVPLFKMIPWITEWIVFYNQWKKYGVWLNKEIRH
;
A
#
# COMPACT_ATOMS: atom_id res chain seq x y z
N MET A 1 24.27 13.65 4.68
CA MET A 1 22.90 13.81 4.16
C MET A 1 23.01 14.44 2.78
N ASN A 2 22.41 13.86 1.74
CA ASN A 2 22.49 14.38 0.36
C ASN A 2 21.24 15.20 -0.01
N LEU A 3 21.28 15.97 -1.10
CA LEU A 3 20.17 16.86 -1.51
C LEU A 3 18.82 16.14 -1.64
N ILE A 4 18.83 14.92 -2.17
CA ILE A 4 17.63 14.09 -2.33
C ILE A 4 17.01 13.77 -0.95
N THR A 5 17.83 13.32 0.01
CA THR A 5 17.37 13.02 1.37
C THR A 5 16.84 14.25 2.10
N THR A 6 17.35 15.45 1.81
CA THR A 6 16.84 16.71 2.38
C THR A 6 15.48 17.08 1.79
N LEU A 7 15.33 17.01 0.47
CA LEU A 7 14.05 17.29 -0.20
C LEU A 7 12.94 16.33 0.25
N GLU A 8 13.27 15.06 0.49
CA GLU A 8 12.35 14.05 1.00
C GLU A 8 11.92 14.31 2.44
N ALA A 9 12.86 14.69 3.31
CA ALA A 9 12.57 15.08 4.67
C ALA A 9 11.64 16.30 4.70
N ASP A 10 11.89 17.30 3.85
CA ASP A 10 11.07 18.50 3.72
C ASP A 10 9.66 18.20 3.18
N LEU A 11 9.54 17.32 2.19
CA LEU A 11 8.23 16.88 1.67
C LEU A 11 7.43 16.13 2.74
N THR A 12 8.09 15.22 3.47
CA THR A 12 7.47 14.47 4.57
C THR A 12 7.04 15.41 5.69
N ALA A 13 7.90 16.36 6.09
CA ALA A 13 7.59 17.37 7.10
C ALA A 13 6.40 18.24 6.70
N ARG A 14 6.32 18.66 5.42
CA ARG A 14 5.16 19.39 4.88
C ARG A 14 3.87 18.57 4.94
N ASN A 15 3.94 17.29 4.56
CA ASN A 15 2.78 16.40 4.62
C ASN A 15 2.35 16.11 6.06
N ARG A 16 3.28 15.99 7.01
CA ARG A 16 2.96 15.86 8.44
C ARG A 16 2.33 17.14 9.00
N LYS A 17 2.86 18.31 8.63
CA LYS A 17 2.32 19.62 9.03
C LYS A 17 0.89 19.82 8.52
N ASN A 18 0.63 19.47 7.27
CA ASN A 18 -0.67 19.62 6.60
C ASN A 18 -1.43 18.29 6.44
N TRP A 19 -1.28 17.38 7.41
CA TRP A 19 -1.70 15.98 7.27
C TRP A 19 -3.17 15.83 6.89
N TYR A 20 -4.06 16.63 7.46
CA TYR A 20 -5.49 16.51 7.21
C TYR A 20 -5.84 16.78 5.74
N VAL A 21 -5.32 17.88 5.18
CA VAL A 21 -5.50 18.24 3.77
C VAL A 21 -4.88 17.19 2.87
N PHE A 22 -3.65 16.74 3.20
CA PHE A 22 -2.97 15.67 2.47
C PHE A 22 -3.82 14.40 2.40
N LEU A 23 -4.39 13.94 3.52
CA LEU A 23 -5.23 12.73 3.57
C LEU A 23 -6.57 12.91 2.85
N ILE A 24 -7.20 14.10 2.90
CA ILE A 24 -8.43 14.39 2.14
C ILE A 24 -8.18 14.26 0.64
N ILE A 25 -7.05 14.79 0.14
CA ILE A 25 -6.69 14.67 -1.28
C ILE A 25 -6.51 13.20 -1.65
N GLN A 26 -5.80 12.40 -0.83
CA GLN A 26 -5.66 10.97 -1.09
C GLN A 26 -7.02 10.25 -1.10
N LYS A 27 -7.89 10.55 -0.14
CA LYS A 27 -9.27 10.02 -0.08
C LYS A 27 -10.05 10.32 -1.35
N ALA A 28 -10.07 11.58 -1.77
CA ALA A 28 -10.81 12.01 -2.96
C ALA A 28 -10.33 11.29 -4.22
N LEU A 29 -9.01 11.21 -4.43
CA LEU A 29 -8.43 10.51 -5.58
C LEU A 29 -8.79 9.01 -5.57
N VAL A 30 -8.68 8.36 -4.41
CA VAL A 30 -9.04 6.95 -4.27
C VAL A 30 -10.50 6.70 -4.57
N GLU A 31 -11.42 7.45 -3.94
CA GLU A 31 -12.86 7.23 -4.10
C GLU A 31 -13.37 7.68 -5.49
N GLN A 32 -12.64 8.54 -6.19
CA GLN A 32 -12.90 8.88 -7.58
C GLN A 32 -12.67 7.67 -8.50
N HIS A 33 -11.57 6.93 -8.30
CA HIS A 33 -11.15 5.84 -9.19
C HIS A 33 -11.59 4.45 -8.74
N PHE A 34 -11.82 4.23 -7.45
CA PHE A 34 -12.02 2.90 -6.86
C PHE A 34 -13.28 2.85 -5.99
N LYS A 35 -14.45 2.74 -6.64
CA LYS A 35 -15.76 2.73 -5.96
C LYS A 35 -15.96 1.56 -4.99
N TRP A 36 -15.19 0.50 -5.14
CA TRP A 36 -15.23 -0.67 -4.26
C TRP A 36 -14.57 -0.41 -2.90
N LEU A 37 -13.78 0.67 -2.77
CA LEU A 37 -13.03 1.02 -1.58
C LEU A 37 -13.62 2.27 -0.92
N LYS A 38 -14.10 2.13 0.31
CA LYS A 38 -14.61 3.25 1.11
C LYS A 38 -13.52 3.73 2.06
N MET A 39 -13.34 5.04 2.13
CA MET A 39 -12.24 5.66 2.86
C MET A 39 -12.75 6.52 4.01
N GLU A 40 -12.00 6.62 5.09
CA GLU A 40 -12.33 7.43 6.25
C GLU A 40 -11.06 8.03 6.85
N VAL A 41 -11.07 9.35 7.09
CA VAL A 41 -9.97 10.01 7.80
C VAL A 41 -10.15 9.77 9.30
N LYS A 42 -9.19 9.08 9.92
CA LYS A 42 -9.11 8.83 11.35
C LYS A 42 -8.26 9.90 12.02
N SER A 43 -8.92 10.86 12.65
CA SER A 43 -8.24 12.04 13.23
C SER A 43 -7.37 11.67 14.43
N GLU A 44 -7.78 10.65 15.19
CA GLU A 44 -7.09 10.16 16.39
C GLU A 44 -5.70 9.62 16.06
N THR A 45 -5.58 8.93 14.92
CA THR A 45 -4.34 8.29 14.45
C THR A 45 -3.68 9.06 13.31
N LYS A 46 -4.25 10.20 12.89
CA LYS A 46 -3.81 11.01 11.74
C LYS A 46 -3.54 10.13 10.51
N SER A 47 -4.49 9.24 10.23
CA SER A 47 -4.37 8.24 9.18
C SER A 47 -5.63 8.20 8.34
N LEU A 48 -5.50 7.66 7.14
CA LEU A 48 -6.61 7.36 6.27
C LEU A 48 -6.85 5.86 6.32
N TYR A 49 -8.02 5.45 6.76
CA TYR A 49 -8.47 4.07 6.80
C TYR A 49 -9.30 3.77 5.55
N GLY A 50 -9.13 2.58 4.99
CA GLY A 50 -9.91 2.11 3.85
C GLY A 50 -10.32 0.65 4.02
N ARG A 51 -11.54 0.32 3.61
CA ARG A 51 -11.99 -1.07 3.50
C ARG A 51 -12.90 -1.28 2.29
N GLY A 52 -12.73 -2.42 1.63
CA GLY A 52 -13.48 -2.73 0.42
C GLY A 52 -13.32 -4.18 -0.01
N ASN A 53 -14.24 -4.63 -0.85
CA ASN A 53 -14.20 -5.96 -1.43
C ASN A 53 -13.75 -5.89 -2.88
N LEU A 54 -12.67 -6.59 -3.20
CA LEU A 54 -12.15 -6.70 -4.56
C LEU A 54 -12.49 -8.08 -5.12
N ILE A 55 -12.99 -8.14 -6.35
CA ILE A 55 -13.29 -9.40 -7.03
C ILE A 55 -12.18 -9.68 -8.04
N VAL A 56 -11.48 -10.80 -7.86
CA VAL A 56 -10.42 -11.25 -8.78
C VAL A 56 -10.68 -12.71 -9.13
N ASN A 57 -10.82 -13.02 -10.43
CA ASN A 57 -11.11 -14.37 -10.94
C ASN A 57 -12.31 -15.05 -10.24
N GLY A 58 -13.37 -14.28 -9.96
CA GLY A 58 -14.59 -14.78 -9.31
C GLY A 58 -14.49 -15.00 -7.80
N LYS A 59 -13.31 -14.81 -7.17
CA LYS A 59 -13.16 -14.83 -5.71
C LYS A 59 -13.21 -13.40 -5.16
N ILE A 60 -13.88 -13.24 -4.02
CA ILE A 60 -13.93 -11.98 -3.25
C ILE A 60 -12.75 -11.94 -2.28
N TYR A 61 -12.08 -10.79 -2.23
CA TYR A 61 -10.99 -10.49 -1.31
C TYR A 61 -11.37 -9.26 -0.49
N ASP A 62 -11.38 -9.40 0.84
CA ASP A 62 -11.59 -8.29 1.77
C ASP A 62 -10.26 -7.56 1.95
N ILE A 63 -10.21 -6.33 1.47
CA ILE A 63 -9.03 -5.47 1.51
C ILE A 63 -9.22 -4.44 2.60
N GLU A 64 -8.22 -4.33 3.45
CA GLU A 64 -8.12 -3.28 4.45
C GLU A 64 -6.83 -2.51 4.24
N LEU A 65 -6.87 -1.18 4.36
CA LEU A 65 -5.66 -0.38 4.27
C LEU A 65 -5.65 0.81 5.23
N TYR A 66 -4.44 1.21 5.56
CA TYR A 66 -4.12 2.41 6.32
C TYR A 66 -3.07 3.21 5.56
N TYR A 67 -3.20 4.53 5.57
CA TYR A 67 -2.24 5.43 4.93
C TYR A 67 -1.96 6.65 5.81
N SER A 68 -0.69 6.90 6.15
CA SER A 68 -0.32 8.02 7.01
C SER A 68 1.11 8.52 6.74
N PRO A 69 1.35 9.85 6.70
CA PRO A 69 2.70 10.41 6.64
C PRO A 69 3.50 10.23 7.95
N PHE A 70 2.88 9.69 9.00
CA PHE A 70 3.51 9.42 10.29
C PHE A 70 4.03 7.99 10.42
N TYR A 71 3.75 7.11 9.45
CA TYR A 71 4.33 5.77 9.46
C TYR A 71 5.79 5.78 9.02
N ASP A 72 6.58 4.93 9.67
CA ASP A 72 7.98 4.73 9.35
C ASP A 72 8.15 3.96 8.04
N PHE A 73 9.22 4.31 7.32
CA PHE A 73 9.71 3.75 6.05
C PHE A 73 8.78 3.93 4.84
N ARG A 74 7.48 3.72 5.01
CA ARG A 74 6.44 3.88 3.99
C ARG A 74 5.12 4.32 4.60
N PHE A 75 4.33 5.03 3.80
CA PHE A 75 3.08 5.62 4.25
C PHE A 75 1.92 4.62 4.27
N ASP A 76 2.02 3.50 3.56
CA ASP A 76 0.95 2.50 3.45
C ASP A 76 1.10 1.30 4.40
N ARG A 77 -0.03 0.75 4.82
CA ARG A 77 -0.19 -0.58 5.39
C ARG A 77 -1.43 -1.20 4.76
N ILE A 78 -1.25 -2.13 3.82
CA ILE A 78 -2.34 -2.73 3.06
C ILE A 78 -2.41 -4.22 3.40
N TYR A 79 -3.59 -4.73 3.69
CA TYR A 79 -3.83 -6.10 4.14
C TYR A 79 -4.92 -6.75 3.27
N ILE A 80 -4.73 -8.04 3.01
CA ILE A 80 -5.82 -8.91 2.55
C ILE A 80 -6.28 -9.69 3.77
N ARG A 81 -7.53 -9.50 4.20
CA ARG A 81 -8.13 -10.17 5.35
C ARG A 81 -8.52 -11.61 5.00
N ASP A 82 -7.53 -12.45 4.74
CA ASP A 82 -7.70 -13.88 4.49
C ASP A 82 -6.79 -14.67 5.45
N LYS A 83 -7.40 -15.37 6.41
CA LYS A 83 -6.68 -16.14 7.44
C LYS A 83 -5.86 -17.31 6.88
N SER A 84 -6.10 -17.72 5.62
CA SER A 84 -5.28 -18.75 4.99
C SER A 84 -3.92 -18.23 4.51
N ILE A 85 -3.74 -16.90 4.42
CA ILE A 85 -2.46 -16.30 4.04
C ILE A 85 -1.54 -16.38 5.25
N GLN A 86 -0.48 -17.18 5.13
CA GLN A 86 0.60 -17.26 6.12
C GLN A 86 1.78 -16.42 5.66
N TYR A 87 2.50 -15.84 6.61
CA TYR A 87 3.71 -15.08 6.30
C TYR A 87 4.71 -15.94 5.51
N SER A 88 5.22 -15.38 4.42
CA SER A 88 6.35 -15.90 3.68
C SER A 88 6.98 -14.75 2.90
N SER A 89 8.30 -14.57 3.01
CA SER A 89 9.00 -13.55 2.24
C SER A 89 8.86 -13.77 0.72
N LYS A 90 8.69 -15.03 0.30
CA LYS A 90 8.49 -15.44 -1.11
C LYS A 90 7.19 -14.95 -1.74
N ILE A 91 6.25 -14.47 -0.93
CA ILE A 91 4.96 -13.94 -1.42
C ILE A 91 4.83 -12.45 -1.15
N HIS A 92 5.95 -11.72 -0.96
CA HIS A 92 5.96 -10.27 -0.83
C HIS A 92 5.02 -9.76 0.28
N LEU A 93 5.20 -10.30 1.49
CA LEU A 93 4.60 -9.78 2.72
C LEU A 93 5.68 -9.22 3.63
N TYR A 94 5.35 -8.13 4.33
CA TYR A 94 6.13 -7.69 5.49
C TYR A 94 5.78 -8.52 6.72
N SER A 95 6.61 -8.42 7.77
CA SER A 95 6.43 -9.17 9.03
C SER A 95 5.10 -8.88 9.73
N ASP A 96 4.51 -7.71 9.49
CA ASP A 96 3.19 -7.31 10.01
C ASP A 96 2.02 -7.82 9.14
N MET A 97 2.27 -8.68 8.15
CA MET A 97 1.32 -9.23 7.17
C MET A 97 0.79 -8.23 6.13
N SER A 98 1.32 -7.01 6.09
CA SER A 98 0.95 -6.08 5.04
C SER A 98 1.68 -6.39 3.73
N LEU A 99 1.05 -6.04 2.61
CA LEU A 99 1.59 -6.29 1.28
C LEU A 99 2.85 -5.46 1.02
N CYS A 100 3.85 -6.09 0.40
CA CYS A 100 4.98 -5.43 -0.22
C CYS A 100 4.68 -5.21 -1.72
N LEU A 101 4.08 -4.06 -2.03
CA LEU A 101 3.66 -3.75 -3.40
C LEU A 101 4.74 -3.09 -4.26
N TYR A 102 5.79 -2.56 -3.65
CA TYR A 102 6.90 -1.89 -4.34
C TYR A 102 8.18 -2.02 -3.49
N HIS A 103 9.35 -2.11 -4.14
CA HIS A 103 10.61 -2.13 -3.40
C HIS A 103 10.95 -0.72 -2.89
N PRO A 104 11.07 -0.50 -1.57
CA PRO A 104 11.33 0.82 -1.01
C PRO A 104 12.76 1.32 -1.25
N VAL A 105 13.59 0.67 -2.05
CA VAL A 105 14.94 1.17 -2.38
C VAL A 105 15.19 1.17 -3.90
N ILE A 106 14.47 0.34 -4.66
CA ILE A 106 14.78 0.07 -6.08
C ILE A 106 13.67 0.59 -6.98
N ASP A 107 12.40 0.38 -6.61
CA ASP A 107 11.23 0.91 -7.35
C ASP A 107 10.78 2.28 -6.84
N LYS A 108 11.56 2.88 -5.92
CA LYS A 108 11.16 4.11 -5.27
C LYS A 108 11.13 5.25 -6.28
N PRO A 109 10.00 5.97 -6.41
CA PRO A 109 10.01 7.25 -7.10
C PRO A 109 10.96 8.18 -6.36
N ILE A 110 11.74 8.95 -7.13
CA ILE A 110 12.48 10.11 -6.61
C ILE A 110 11.46 10.93 -5.80
N MET A 111 11.70 11.14 -4.50
CA MET A 111 10.82 11.79 -3.49
C MET A 111 9.99 10.88 -2.54
N HIS A 112 10.14 9.55 -2.54
CA HIS A 112 9.67 8.64 -1.46
C HIS A 112 8.15 8.58 -1.15
N ILE A 113 7.29 9.28 -1.89
CA ILE A 113 5.85 9.27 -1.62
C ILE A 113 5.10 8.76 -2.85
N VAL A 114 4.65 7.50 -2.76
CA VAL A 114 3.70 6.96 -3.73
C VAL A 114 2.30 7.37 -3.28
N PRO A 115 1.54 8.12 -4.10
CA PRO A 115 0.14 8.41 -3.83
C PRO A 115 -0.67 7.10 -3.72
N LEU A 116 -1.61 7.05 -2.78
CA LEU A 116 -2.36 5.84 -2.47
C LEU A 116 -3.10 5.28 -3.69
N PHE A 117 -3.70 6.14 -4.51
CA PHE A 117 -4.44 5.73 -5.71
C PHE A 117 -3.56 5.01 -6.75
N LYS A 118 -2.24 5.27 -6.77
CA LYS A 118 -1.30 4.57 -7.67
C LYS A 118 -0.95 3.16 -7.18
N MET A 119 -1.06 2.90 -5.87
CA MET A 119 -0.74 1.60 -5.29
C MET A 119 -1.90 0.61 -5.36
N ILE A 120 -3.15 1.11 -5.40
CA ILE A 120 -4.34 0.26 -5.39
C ILE A 120 -4.36 -0.78 -6.53
N PRO A 121 -3.99 -0.45 -7.79
CA PRO A 121 -3.91 -1.47 -8.84
C PRO A 121 -2.94 -2.62 -8.53
N TRP A 122 -1.85 -2.36 -7.81
CA TRP A 122 -0.86 -3.38 -7.44
C TRP A 122 -1.40 -4.42 -6.47
N ILE A 123 -2.49 -4.12 -5.74
CA ILE A 123 -3.20 -5.11 -4.90
C ILE A 123 -3.74 -6.24 -5.77
N THR A 124 -4.32 -5.90 -6.93
CA THR A 124 -4.83 -6.89 -7.90
C THR A 124 -3.70 -7.74 -8.46
N GLU A 125 -2.59 -7.11 -8.83
CA GLU A 125 -1.40 -7.81 -9.32
C GLU A 125 -0.89 -8.82 -8.28
N TRP A 126 -0.74 -8.38 -7.02
CA TRP A 126 -0.33 -9.25 -5.93
C TRP A 126 -1.28 -10.44 -5.77
N ILE A 127 -2.61 -10.23 -5.82
CA ILE A 127 -3.60 -11.32 -5.73
C ILE A 127 -3.46 -12.32 -6.88
N VAL A 128 -3.24 -11.84 -8.11
CA VAL A 128 -3.03 -12.69 -9.27
C VAL A 128 -1.79 -13.56 -9.08
N PHE A 129 -0.67 -12.97 -8.67
CA PHE A 129 0.57 -13.72 -8.42
C PHE A 129 0.47 -14.66 -7.22
N TYR A 130 -0.22 -14.28 -6.15
CA TYR A 130 -0.48 -15.16 -5.02
C TYR A 130 -1.32 -16.39 -5.42
N ASN A 131 -2.33 -16.21 -6.27
CA ASN A 131 -3.11 -17.34 -6.78
C ASN A 131 -2.28 -18.28 -7.68
N GLN A 132 -1.38 -17.72 -8.49
CA GLN A 132 -0.43 -18.52 -9.27
C GLN A 132 0.55 -19.26 -8.36
N TRP A 133 1.09 -18.58 -7.34
CA TRP A 133 2.00 -19.18 -6.36
C TRP A 133 1.34 -20.36 -5.63
N LYS A 134 0.07 -20.26 -5.22
CA LYS A 134 -0.67 -21.38 -4.64
C LYS A 134 -0.78 -22.58 -5.59
N LYS A 135 -0.86 -22.33 -6.90
CA LYS A 135 -0.99 -23.38 -7.93
C LYS A 135 0.34 -24.02 -8.30
N TYR A 136 1.39 -23.22 -8.41
CA TYR A 136 2.68 -23.63 -9.00
C TYR A 136 3.83 -23.72 -7.98
N GLY A 137 3.66 -23.19 -6.77
CA GLY A 137 4.68 -23.14 -5.73
C GLY A 137 5.80 -22.10 -5.96
N VAL A 138 5.73 -21.34 -7.06
CA VAL A 138 6.74 -20.35 -7.47
C VAL A 138 6.07 -19.00 -7.71
N TRP A 139 6.74 -17.92 -7.27
CA TRP A 139 6.28 -16.55 -7.50
C TRP A 139 6.72 -16.11 -8.90
N LEU A 140 5.76 -15.76 -9.75
CA LEU A 140 6.00 -15.51 -11.18
C LEU A 140 6.18 -14.03 -11.53
N ASN A 141 6.01 -13.11 -10.57
CA ASN A 141 6.29 -11.70 -10.82
C ASN A 141 7.81 -11.45 -10.88
N LYS A 142 8.21 -10.36 -11.54
CA LYS A 142 9.57 -9.84 -11.38
C LYS A 142 9.75 -9.42 -9.93
N GLU A 143 10.63 -10.13 -9.23
CA GLU A 143 10.93 -9.90 -7.82
C GLU A 143 12.29 -9.20 -7.68
N ILE A 144 12.31 -8.16 -6.85
CA ILE A 144 13.52 -7.68 -6.22
C ILE A 144 13.58 -8.33 -4.85
N ARG A 145 14.57 -9.20 -4.63
CA ARG A 145 14.72 -9.90 -3.36
C ARG A 145 15.05 -8.90 -2.25
N HIS A 146 14.32 -9.00 -1.14
CA HIS A 146 14.62 -8.30 0.11
C HIS A 146 15.73 -8.99 0.89
#